data_AF-A0A2E6DYQ3-F1
#
_entry.id   AF-A0A2E6DYQ3-F1
#
_cell.length_a   1.000
_cell.length_b   1.000
_cell.length_c   1.000
_cell.angle_alpha   90.00
_cell.angle_beta   90.00
_cell.angle_gamma   90.00
#
_symmetry.space_group_name_H-M   'P 1'
#
loop_
_entity.id
_entity.type
_entity.pdbx_description
1 polymer ?
#
loop_
_entity_poly.entity_id
_entity_poly.type
_entity_poly.pdbx_seq_one_letter_code
_entity_poly.pdbx_strand_id
1 'polypeptide(L)' 'MTLFEYFIIYIVIWWIAFFISLPMGVKKPKNVEIGHDSGAPDKTYLWKKFIIVSIITLMLTYLTVLIIESKIISLS' A
#
# COMPACT_ATOMS: atom_id res chain seq x y z
N MET A 1 -6.53 -5.77 22.57
CA MET A 1 -6.80 -6.09 21.16
C MET A 1 -6.40 -7.54 20.92
N THR A 2 -7.15 -8.27 20.11
CA THR A 2 -6.82 -9.66 19.72
C THR A 2 -5.85 -9.68 18.54
N LEU A 3 -5.13 -10.80 18.35
CA LEU A 3 -4.25 -10.98 17.18
C LEU A 3 -5.00 -10.82 15.85
N PHE A 4 -6.27 -11.21 15.84
CA PHE A 4 -7.16 -11.05 14.70
C PHE A 4 -7.45 -9.57 14.38
N GLU A 5 -7.71 -8.74 15.39
CA GLU A 5 -7.94 -7.29 15.20
C GLU A 5 -6.72 -6.60 14.59
N TYR A 6 -5.52 -6.91 15.09
CA TYR A 6 -4.28 -6.36 14.53
C TYR A 6 -4.09 -6.76 13.06
N PHE A 7 -4.43 -8.00 12.71
CA PHE A 7 -4.36 -8.48 11.34
C PHE A 7 -5.34 -7.75 10.41
N ILE A 8 -6.58 -7.52 10.87
CA ILE A 8 -7.59 -6.77 10.11
C ILE A 8 -7.15 -5.32 9.89
N ILE A 9 -6.64 -4.65 10.92
CA ILE A 9 -6.15 -3.26 10.79
C ILE A 9 -5.00 -3.21 9.79
N TYR A 10 -4.04 -4.14 9.90
CA TYR A 10 -2.93 -4.25 8.97
C TYR A 10 -3.41 -4.46 7.53
N ILE A 11 -4.29 -5.45 7.27
CA ILE A 11 -4.71 -5.78 5.90
C ILE A 11 -5.45 -4.61 5.23
N VAL A 12 -6.28 -3.87 5.98
CA VAL A 12 -7.04 -2.73 5.46
C VAL A 12 -6.11 -1.57 5.12
N ILE A 13 -5.21 -1.19 6.03
CA ILE A 13 -4.21 -0.12 5.78
C ILE A 13 -3.31 -0.52 4.61
N TRP A 14 -2.88 -1.78 4.59
CA TRP A 14 -2.03 -2.33 3.54
C TRP A 14 -2.68 -2.25 2.17
N TRP A 15 -3.95 -2.62 2.06
CA TRP A 15 -4.65 -2.66 0.78
C TRP A 15 -4.84 -1.25 0.18
N ILE A 16 -5.23 -0.28 1.03
CA ILE A 16 -5.39 1.12 0.62
C ILE A 16 -4.05 1.70 0.17
N ALA A 17 -2.99 1.51 0.96
CA ALA A 17 -1.66 2.01 0.64
C ALA A 17 -1.11 1.38 -0.66
N PHE A 18 -1.36 0.09 -0.86
CA PHE A 18 -0.96 -0.63 -2.07
C PHE A 18 -1.60 -0.02 -3.31
N PHE A 19 -2.93 0.18 -3.31
CA PHE A 19 -3.63 0.77 -4.45
C PHE A 19 -3.20 2.22 -4.73
N ILE A 20 -2.97 3.03 -3.70
CA ILE A 20 -2.46 4.41 -3.85
C ILE A 20 -1.06 4.40 -4.51
N SER A 21 -0.24 3.40 -4.23
CA SER A 21 1.14 3.30 -4.77
C SER A 21 1.20 2.85 -6.24
N LEU A 22 0.16 2.18 -6.76
CA LEU A 22 0.15 1.62 -8.11
C LEU A 22 0.38 2.66 -9.23
N PRO A 23 -0.29 3.83 -9.26
CA PRO A 23 -0.07 4.84 -10.31
C PRO A 23 1.26 5.60 -10.17
N MET A 24 1.98 5.46 -9.06
CA MET A 24 3.18 6.26 -8.79
C MET A 24 4.39 5.78 -9.60
N GLY A 25 5.03 6.64 -10.39
CA GLY A 25 6.24 6.29 -11.14
C GLY A 25 6.01 5.45 -12.40
N VAL A 26 4.78 5.40 -12.91
CA VAL A 26 4.47 4.80 -14.22
C VAL A 26 5.04 5.68 -15.33
N LYS A 27 5.87 5.10 -16.20
CA LYS A 27 6.38 5.76 -17.42
C LYS A 27 5.78 5.08 -18.63
N LYS A 28 5.19 5.88 -19.52
CA LYS A 28 4.66 5.41 -20.81
C LYS A 28 5.83 5.17 -21.77
N PRO A 29 5.81 4.08 -22.56
CA PRO A 29 6.79 3.86 -23.63
C PRO A 29 6.73 5.00 -24.65
N LYS A 30 7.90 5.47 -25.13
CA LYS A 30 7.99 6.51 -26.18
C LYS A 30 7.66 5.95 -27.57
N ASN A 31 8.00 4.69 -27.81
CA ASN A 31 7.63 3.96 -29.03
C ASN A 31 6.70 2.82 -28.61
N VAL A 32 5.44 2.92 -29.01
CA VAL A 32 4.46 1.85 -28.82
C VAL A 32 4.70 0.82 -29.93
N GLU A 33 5.15 -0.38 -29.58
CA GLU A 33 5.26 -1.48 -30.56
C GLU A 33 3.88 -1.90 -31.06
N ILE A 34 3.79 -2.29 -32.33
CA ILE A 34 2.51 -2.68 -32.95
C ILE A 34 1.96 -3.91 -32.22
N GLY A 35 0.76 -3.77 -31.63
CA GLY A 35 0.12 -4.81 -30.82
C GLY A 35 0.20 -4.60 -29.30
N HIS A 36 0.98 -3.63 -28.81
CA HIS A 36 0.97 -3.22 -27.41
C HIS A 36 -0.07 -2.11 -27.16
N ASP A 37 -0.74 -2.15 -26.00
CA ASP A 37 -1.60 -1.06 -25.57
C ASP A 37 -0.72 0.16 -25.20
N SER A 38 -1.03 1.31 -25.80
CA SER A 38 -0.40 2.61 -25.53
C SER A 38 -0.44 3.04 -24.05
N GLY A 39 -1.34 2.45 -23.25
CA GLY A 39 -1.45 2.68 -21.81
C GLY A 39 -0.51 1.84 -20.94
N ALA A 40 0.10 0.77 -21.48
CA ALA A 40 0.90 -0.16 -20.69
C ALA A 40 2.24 0.48 -20.23
N PRO A 41 2.60 0.39 -18.94
CA PRO A 41 3.90 0.83 -18.46
C PRO A 41 5.04 0.03 -19.08
N ASP A 42 6.14 0.71 -19.43
CA ASP A 42 7.35 0.05 -19.97
C ASP A 42 7.98 -0.95 -18.98
N LYS A 43 7.95 -0.59 -17.69
CA LYS A 43 8.42 -1.45 -16.59
C LYS A 43 7.56 -1.22 -15.35
N THR A 44 6.73 -2.20 -15.00
CA THR A 44 5.73 -2.06 -13.92
C THR A 44 6.34 -2.15 -12.51
N TYR A 45 7.50 -2.83 -12.36
CA TYR A 45 8.21 -3.03 -11.08
C TYR A 45 7.29 -3.39 -9.89
N LEU A 46 6.21 -4.15 -10.11
CA LEU A 46 5.17 -4.42 -9.11
C LEU A 46 5.73 -5.01 -7.82
N TRP A 47 6.69 -5.93 -7.92
CA TRP A 47 7.34 -6.55 -6.77
C TRP A 47 8.06 -5.55 -5.86
N LYS A 48 8.73 -4.54 -6.44
CA LYS A 48 9.40 -3.50 -5.65
C LYS A 48 8.38 -2.65 -4.89
N LYS A 49 7.27 -2.30 -5.56
CA LYS A 49 6.18 -1.55 -4.94
C LYS A 49 5.54 -2.32 -3.79
N PHE A 50 5.28 -3.61 -4.00
CA PHE A 50 4.71 -4.49 -2.99
C PHE A 50 5.56 -4.51 -1.71
N ILE A 51 6.89 -4.72 -1.82
CA ILE A 51 7.78 -4.76 -0.66
C ILE A 51 7.84 -3.41 0.06
N ILE A 52 8.00 -2.31 -0.69
CA ILE A 52 8.07 -0.96 -0.13
C ILE A 52 6.78 -0.62 0.63
N VAL A 53 5.62 -0.89 0.01
CA VAL A 53 4.31 -0.66 0.64
C VAL A 53 4.17 -1.50 1.90
N SER A 54 4.50 -2.80 1.86
CA SER A 54 4.39 -3.68 3.02
C SER A 54 5.19 -3.16 4.23
N ILE A 55 6.40 -2.64 4.01
CA ILE A 55 7.22 -2.06 5.08
C ILE A 55 6.60 -0.77 5.62
N ILE A 56 6.17 0.14 4.74
CA ILE A 56 5.52 1.40 5.13
C ILE A 56 4.25 1.15 5.94
N THR A 57 3.43 0.19 5.50
CA THR A 57 2.16 -0.16 6.16
C THR A 57 2.36 -0.86 7.50
N LEU A 58 3.47 -1.58 7.67
CA LEU A 58 3.84 -2.17 8.96
C LEU A 58 4.12 -1.06 9.98
N MET A 59 4.89 -0.03 9.59
CA MET A 59 5.15 1.14 10.42
C MET A 59 3.87 1.92 10.76
N LEU A 60 3.00 2.15 9.77
CA LEU A 60 1.70 2.81 9.98
C LEU A 60 0.83 2.03 10.96
N THR A 61 0.72 0.72 10.79
CA THR A 61 -0.07 -0.13 11.68
C THR A 61 0.45 -0.08 13.12
N TYR A 62 1.77 -0.11 13.30
CA TYR A 62 2.40 0.03 14.62
C TYR A 62 2.03 1.36 15.29
N LEU A 63 2.09 2.47 14.54
CA LEU A 63 1.67 3.79 15.03
C LEU A 63 0.17 3.81 15.38
N THR A 64 -0.69 3.24 14.54
CA THR A 64 -2.14 3.15 14.79
C THR A 64 -2.43 2.37 16.08
N VAL A 65 -1.76 1.25 16.31
CA VAL A 65 -1.91 0.45 17.53
C VAL A 65 -1.48 1.23 18.76
N LEU A 66 -0.34 1.92 18.71
CA LEU A 66 0.11 2.76 19.83
C LEU A 66 -0.91 3.85 20.16
N ILE A 67 -1.51 4.48 19.16
CA ILE A 67 -2.54 5.51 19.35
C ILE A 67 -3.79 4.91 20.00
N ILE A 68 -4.25 3.74 19.53
CA ILE A 68 -5.43 3.06 20.09
C ILE A 68 -5.20 2.68 21.57
N GLU A 69 -4.02 2.14 21.90
CA GLU A 69 -3.69 1.72 23.27
C GLU A 69 -3.45 2.90 24.22
N SER A 70 -3.01 4.03 23.69
CA SER A 70 -2.71 5.23 24.49
C SER A 70 -3.91 5.88 25.19
N LYS A 71 -5.13 5.32 25.07
CA LYS A 71 -6.40 5.86 25.62
C LYS A 71 -6.69 7.32 25.23
N ILE A 72 -5.96 7.89 24.26
CA ILE A 72 -6.14 9.27 23.78
C ILE A 72 -7.51 9.42 23.10
N ILE A 73 -8.05 8.33 22.56
CA ILE A 73 -9.37 8.27 21.95
C ILE A 73 -10.28 7.47 22.89
N SER A 74 -11.05 8.15 23.74
CA SER A 74 -12.20 7.50 24.39
C SER A 74 -13.32 7.42 23.36
N LEU A 75 -13.52 6.26 22.73
CA LEU A 75 -14.85 5.95 22.23
C LEU A 75 -15.71 5.72 23.47
N SER A 76 -16.50 6.74 23.81
CA SER A 76 -17.61 6.61 24.75
C SER A 76 -18.56 5.49 24.34
#